data_AF-A0A841X3R8-F1
#
_entry.id   AF-A0A841X3R8-F1
#
_cell.length_a   1.000
_cell.length_b   1.000
_cell.length_c   1.000
_cell.angle_alpha   90.00
_cell.angle_beta   90.00
_cell.angle_gamma   90.00
#
_symmetry.space_group_name_H-M   'P 1'
#
loop_
_entity.id
_entity.type
_entity.pdbx_description
1 polymer ?
#
loop_
_entity_poly.entity_id
_entity_poly.type
_entity_poly.pdbx_seq_one_letter_code
_entity_poly.pdbx_strand_id
1 'polypeptide(L)' 'MKNDREGQAAILTNADYSKIRSKIISRKYKLLFDLAWYTGERWGAIVKLRVADVYTQDGTPREYIN' A
#
# COMPACT_ATOMS: atom_id res chain seq x y z
N MET A 1 -35.00 -4.71 -2.59
CA MET A 1 -34.30 -4.22 -1.39
C MET A 1 -32.88 -4.78 -1.46
N LYS A 2 -31.87 -3.92 -1.66
CA LYS A 2 -30.48 -4.37 -1.75
C LYS A 2 -30.07 -4.79 -0.33
N ASN A 3 -29.63 -6.04 -0.16
CA ASN A 3 -29.02 -6.45 1.10
C ASN A 3 -27.68 -5.71 1.21
N ASP A 4 -27.70 -4.52 1.79
CA ASP A 4 -26.49 -3.80 2.19
C ASP A 4 -25.95 -4.54 3.41
N ARG A 5 -25.14 -5.56 3.12
CA ARG A 5 -24.38 -6.32 4.10
C ARG A 5 -23.52 -5.32 4.85
N GLU A 6 -23.90 -5.01 6.09
CA GLU A 6 -23.16 -4.33 7.16
C GLU A 6 -21.84 -5.06 7.52
N GLY A 7 -21.11 -5.52 6.52
CA GLY A 7 -19.83 -6.21 6.66
C GLY A 7 -18.76 -5.16 6.86
N GLN A 8 -18.63 -4.65 8.08
CA GLN A 8 -17.42 -3.94 8.47
C GLN A 8 -16.25 -4.89 8.20
N ALA A 9 -15.39 -4.53 7.25
CA ALA A 9 -14.17 -5.28 7.02
C ALA A 9 -13.39 -5.30 8.35
N ALA A 10 -13.00 -6.50 8.79
CA ALA A 10 -12.18 -6.63 9.99
C ALA A 10 -10.90 -5.80 9.81
N ILE A 11 -10.64 -4.91 10.77
CA ILE A 11 -9.43 -4.10 10.76
C ILE A 11 -8.24 -5.05 10.95
N LEU A 12 -7.30 -4.99 10.02
CA LEU A 12 -6.07 -5.77 10.11
C LEU A 12 -5.18 -5.19 11.22
N THR A 13 -4.64 -6.07 12.05
CA THR A 13 -3.66 -5.71 13.07
C THR A 13 -2.24 -5.74 12.50
N ASN A 14 -1.26 -5.20 13.22
CA ASN A 14 0.16 -5.34 12.88
C ASN A 14 0.61 -6.80 12.80
N ALA A 15 0.00 -7.69 13.60
CA ALA A 15 0.27 -9.12 13.54
C ALA A 15 -0.25 -9.73 12.23
N ASP A 16 -1.43 -9.32 11.78
CA ASP A 16 -2.00 -9.74 10.49
C ASP A 16 -1.14 -9.26 9.33
N TYR A 17 -0.73 -7.99 9.33
CA TYR A 17 0.21 -7.43 8.35
C TYR A 17 1.50 -8.27 8.28
N SER A 18 2.12 -8.53 9.43
CA SER A 18 3.36 -9.31 9.50
C SER A 18 3.18 -10.72 8.94
N LYS A 19 2.07 -11.37 9.27
CA LYS A 19 1.71 -12.70 8.78
C LYS A 19 1.48 -12.70 7.27
N ILE A 20 0.69 -11.77 6.74
CA ILE A 20 0.42 -11.64 5.29
C ILE A 20 1.71 -11.37 4.54
N ARG A 21 2.48 -10.38 4.98
CA ARG A 21 3.75 -9.98 4.35
C ARG A 21 4.76 -11.12 4.29
N SER A 22 4.81 -11.98 5.31
CA SER A 22 5.70 -13.16 5.35
C SER A 22 5.40 -14.17 4.24
N LYS A 23 4.15 -14.22 3.76
CA LYS A 23 3.69 -15.16 2.72
C LYS A 23 3.78 -14.61 1.31
N ILE A 24 3.94 -13.31 1.14
CA ILE A 24 4.20 -12.72 -0.19
C ILE A 24 5.61 -13.13 -0.60
N ILE A 25 5.77 -13.75 -1.78
CA ILE A 25 7.09 -14.19 -2.26
C ILE A 25 7.76 -13.07 -3.05
N SER A 26 7.03 -12.46 -3.98
CA SER A 26 7.56 -11.43 -4.88
C SER A 26 7.92 -10.15 -4.14
N ARG A 27 9.16 -9.68 -4.34
CA ARG A 27 9.63 -8.39 -3.81
C ARG A 27 8.75 -7.23 -4.28
N LYS A 28 8.30 -7.26 -5.54
CA LYS A 28 7.39 -6.26 -6.11
C LYS A 28 6.08 -6.19 -5.31
N TYR A 29 5.47 -7.33 -5.02
CA TYR A 29 4.20 -7.36 -4.30
C TYR A 29 4.36 -7.06 -2.81
N LYS A 30 5.50 -7.41 -2.19
CA LYS A 30 5.82 -6.94 -0.83
C LYS A 30 5.84 -5.41 -0.79
N LEU A 31 6.54 -4.78 -1.73
CA LEU A 31 6.64 -3.33 -1.79
C LEU A 31 5.26 -2.67 -1.95
N LEU A 32 4.41 -3.18 -2.85
CA LEU A 32 3.05 -2.63 -3.02
C LEU A 32 2.21 -2.76 -1.74
N PHE A 33 2.32 -3.89 -1.04
CA PHE A 33 1.62 -4.11 0.23
C PHE A 33 2.14 -3.20 1.35
N ASP A 34 3.46 -3.04 1.45
CA ASP A 34 4.11 -2.16 2.42
C ASP A 34 3.68 -0.70 2.18
N LEU A 35 3.67 -0.25 0.92
CA LEU A 35 3.18 1.09 0.56
C LEU A 35 1.73 1.29 0.99
N ALA A 36 0.83 0.37 0.65
CA ALA A 36 -0.58 0.45 1.03
C ALA A 36 -0.78 0.50 2.55
N TRP A 37 0.01 -0.29 3.30
CA TRP A 37 -0.07 -0.34 4.76
C TRP A 37 0.38 0.96 5.42
N TYR A 38 1.50 1.53 4.98
CA TYR A 38 2.11 2.68 5.65
C TYR A 38 1.58 4.04 5.18
N THR A 39 1.06 4.15 3.95
CA THR A 39 0.54 5.42 3.43
C THR A 39 -0.98 5.53 3.51
N GLY A 40 -1.70 4.40 3.60
CA GLY A 40 -3.17 4.38 3.50
C GLY A 40 -3.70 4.74 2.11
N GLU A 41 -2.82 4.85 1.11
CA GLU A 41 -3.20 5.20 -0.25
C GLU A 41 -4.02 4.10 -0.94
N ARG A 42 -4.85 4.51 -1.90
CA ARG A 42 -5.64 3.57 -2.69
C ARG A 42 -4.73 2.82 -3.65
N TRP A 43 -4.99 1.51 -3.83
CA TRP A 43 -4.25 0.65 -4.76
C TRP A 43 -4.08 1.26 -6.15
N GLY A 44 -5.12 1.92 -6.68
CA GLY A 44 -5.09 2.56 -8.00
C GLY A 44 -4.05 3.69 -8.14
N ALA A 45 -3.73 4.39 -7.05
CA ALA A 45 -2.66 5.39 -7.02
C ALA A 45 -1.29 4.71 -6.91
N ILE A 46 -1.14 3.76 -5.98
CA ILE A 46 0.11 3.02 -5.74
C ILE A 46 0.60 2.33 -7.02
N VAL A 47 -0.28 1.68 -7.78
CA VAL A 47 0.12 0.98 -9.01
C VAL A 47 0.54 1.91 -10.15
N LYS A 48 0.21 3.21 -10.06
CA LYS A 48 0.60 4.23 -11.04
C LYS A 48 1.83 5.03 -10.61
N LEU A 49 2.27 4.87 -9.36
CA LEU A 49 3.38 5.60 -8.76
C LEU A 49 4.68 5.33 -9.55
N ARG A 50 5.36 6.41 -9.92
CA ARG A 50 6.65 6.38 -10.63
C ARG A 50 7.76 6.79 -9.68
N VAL A 51 8.98 6.35 -10.00
CA VAL A 51 10.19 6.75 -9.25
C VAL A 51 10.34 8.27 -9.21
N ALA A 52 10.03 8.96 -10.32
CA ALA A 52 10.11 10.43 -10.41
C ALA A 52 9.09 11.17 -9.52
N ASP A 53 8.03 10.49 -9.08
CA ASP A 53 7.02 11.05 -8.17
C ASP A 53 7.52 11.03 -6.72
N VAL A 54 8.48 10.15 -6.41
CA VAL A 54 9.01 9.91 -5.06
C VAL A 54 10.42 10.49 -4.90
N TYR A 55 11.21 10.50 -5.95
CA TYR A 55 12.60 10.95 -5.94
C TYR A 55 12.78 12.18 -6.84
N THR A 56 13.72 13.02 -6.47
CA THR A 56 14.26 14.10 -7.30
C THR A 56 15.24 13.54 -8.34
N GLN A 57 15.72 14.38 -9.26
CA GLN A 57 16.66 13.97 -10.31
C GLN A 57 18.02 13.54 -9.76
N ASP A 58 18.44 14.08 -8.62
CA ASP A 58 19.64 13.71 -7.86
C ASP A 58 19.45 12.44 -7.01
N GLY A 59 18.25 11.84 -7.04
CA GLY A 59 17.94 10.61 -6.33
C GLY A 59 17.63 10.81 -4.83
N THR A 60 17.44 12.04 -4.38
CA THR A 60 16.99 12.32 -3.01
C THR A 60 15.47 12.11 -2.91
N PRO A 61 14.98 11.50 -1.81
CA PRO A 61 13.54 11.38 -1.60
C PRO A 61 12.88 12.75 -1.49
N ARG A 62 11.72 12.92 -2.11
CA ARG A 62 10.89 14.11 -1.95
C ARG A 62 10.21 14.09 -0.59
N GLU A 63 10.00 15.28 -0.04
CA GLU A 63 9.28 15.45 1.23
C GLU A 63 7.80 15.11 1.11
N TYR A 64 7.20 15.33 -0.06
CA TYR A 64 5.80 15.02 -0.37
C TYR A 64 5.62 14.60 -1.83
N ILE A 65 4.55 13.85 -2.10
CA ILE A 65 4.12 13.41 -3.43
C ILE A 65 2.93 14.31 -3.83
N ASN A 66 2.99 14.92 -5.01
CA ASN A 66 1.93 15.78 -5.56
C ASN A 66 0.98 15.01 -6.48
#